data_AF-A0A841FJW7-F1
#
_entry.id   AF-A0A841FJW7-F1
#
_cell.length_a   1.000
_cell.length_b   1.000
_cell.length_c   1.000
_cell.angle_alpha   90.00
_cell.angle_beta   90.00
_cell.angle_gamma   90.00
#
_symmetry.space_group_name_H-M   'P 1'
#
loop_
_entity.id
_entity.type
_entity.pdbx_description
1 polymer ?
#
loop_
_entity_poly.entity_id
_entity_poly.type
_entity_poly.pdbx_seq_one_letter_code
_entity_poly.pdbx_strand_id
1 'polypeptide(L)'
;MTALANGVELDDNNAMDEFIQRAGEGRVRYDQELFETIMGRHFQEEQTETGRAFAQPPVALPESEALAAAAATNPLVIALTTLVDWVGPQGRDLVQVEHVLRLPEAREAARLLSTGEADLDVPDATGMPKLSLLIEWAKKTWIIRQYKGRLVQVKKNAALLREPLALFRKAVDDFAELGEAVCVSPWPGESLHDLFTEGFVVHIPDILNSLYGLPSPAPVARMREPIVYALSERWWTEPEGHDEQSKQLRADIDRGLGRAFDLLADYGVLTSEHGTADPMYLADLTGPNAAQFPPRMVKRLRKELTAPTRLIRLTDLGHWAVRERLLAEGLDVPLIGELADVTPVQLLGVIADGLYPAPDAFAEIDIWLSRAGRYAGDLVEAIRTVPFRTRRAALLSVLADALPSGDALLRDLRDDPELAPTAIHLLTDRGELHEDDLTFDESGLMLAESFAPTLELEGPDALRDMLSSVHPPDLPKVVDLVESSRLDAATRAEIGKALDAVRAG
;
A
#
# COMPACT_ATOMS: atom_id res chain seq x y z
N MET A 1 32.76 19.12 4.55
CA MET A 1 33.81 19.96 5.16
C MET A 1 34.44 19.30 6.39
N THR A 2 33.68 18.71 7.30
CA THR A 2 34.20 18.06 8.52
C THR A 2 35.00 16.76 8.25
N ALA A 3 34.60 15.94 7.28
CA ALA A 3 35.32 14.71 6.91
C ALA A 3 36.73 15.00 6.35
N LEU A 4 36.83 15.88 5.35
CA LEU A 4 38.10 16.39 4.81
C LEU A 4 38.98 17.04 5.89
N ALA A 5 38.40 17.80 6.82
CA ALA A 5 39.13 18.39 7.93
C ALA A 5 39.66 17.35 8.95
N ASN A 6 39.11 16.13 8.95
CA ASN A 6 39.60 14.98 9.70
C ASN A 6 40.45 14.02 8.84
N GLY A 7 40.87 14.46 7.64
CA GLY A 7 41.75 13.71 6.75
C GLY A 7 41.09 12.55 6.03
N VAL A 8 39.76 12.54 5.90
CA VAL A 8 39.01 11.51 5.17
C VAL A 8 38.86 11.94 3.71
N GLU A 9 39.36 11.11 2.79
CA GLU A 9 39.15 11.29 1.34
C GLU A 9 37.70 10.92 0.99
N LEU A 10 37.05 11.75 0.17
CA LEU A 10 35.60 11.65 -0.06
C LEU A 10 35.21 10.53 -1.03
N ASP A 11 36.17 10.00 -1.77
CA ASP A 11 36.03 8.92 -2.76
C ASP A 11 36.38 7.53 -2.21
N ASP A 12 36.83 7.44 -0.95
CA ASP A 12 37.02 6.18 -0.23
C ASP A 12 35.81 5.87 0.65
N ASN A 13 34.91 5.03 0.12
CA ASN A 13 33.66 4.64 0.78
C ASN A 13 33.88 3.99 2.15
N ASN A 14 34.96 3.19 2.33
CA ASN A 14 35.22 2.55 3.62
C ASN A 14 35.69 3.56 4.66
N ALA A 15 36.54 4.53 4.27
CA ALA A 15 36.98 5.60 5.15
C ALA A 15 35.82 6.54 5.52
N MET A 16 34.85 6.71 4.62
CA MET A 16 33.63 7.45 4.86
C MET A 16 32.71 6.75 5.87
N ASP A 17 32.48 5.45 5.71
CA ASP A 17 31.65 4.64 6.61
C ASP A 17 32.21 4.62 8.04
N GLU A 18 33.54 4.46 8.19
CA GLU A 18 34.19 4.56 9.50
C GLU A 18 34.12 5.96 10.12
N PHE A 19 34.11 7.01 9.30
CA PHE A 19 33.91 8.39 9.78
C PHE A 19 32.47 8.62 10.25
N ILE A 20 31.49 8.12 9.51
CA ILE A 20 30.06 8.18 9.84
C ILE A 20 29.79 7.42 11.15
N GLN A 21 30.37 6.24 11.32
CA GLN A 21 30.23 5.46 12.55
C GLN A 21 30.81 6.20 13.77
N ARG A 22 31.99 6.80 13.64
CA ARG A 22 32.62 7.60 14.72
C ARG A 22 31.84 8.87 15.05
N ALA A 23 31.19 9.48 14.06
CA ALA A 23 30.29 10.62 14.27
C ALA A 23 29.01 10.18 15.01
N GLY A 24 28.41 9.05 14.64
CA GLY A 24 27.26 8.48 15.34
C GLY A 24 27.54 8.13 16.81
N GLU A 25 28.79 7.79 17.14
CA GLU A 25 29.25 7.53 18.52
C GLU A 25 29.63 8.81 19.30
N GLY A 26 29.46 10.00 18.73
CA GLY A 26 29.76 11.29 19.37
C GLY A 26 31.26 11.59 19.53
N ARG A 27 32.14 10.84 18.86
CA ARG A 27 33.61 10.98 18.99
C ARG A 27 34.21 12.06 18.10
N VAL A 28 33.41 12.62 17.19
CA VAL A 28 33.77 13.76 16.34
C VAL A 28 32.85 14.92 16.67
N ARG A 29 33.40 16.10 16.90
CA ARG A 29 32.62 17.31 17.15
C ARG A 29 32.13 17.85 15.80
N TYR A 30 30.85 17.66 15.51
CA TYR A 30 30.17 18.23 14.35
C TYR A 30 28.97 19.08 14.81
N ASP A 31 28.48 19.92 13.90
CA ASP A 31 27.25 20.67 14.11
C ASP A 31 26.07 19.71 13.94
N GLN A 32 25.45 19.35 15.07
CA GLN A 32 24.39 18.35 15.13
C GLN A 32 23.13 18.81 14.38
N GLU A 33 22.80 20.10 14.44
CA GLU A 33 21.65 20.67 13.73
C GLU A 33 21.87 20.65 12.22
N LEU A 34 23.10 20.94 11.78
CA LEU A 34 23.49 20.82 10.37
C LEU A 34 23.54 19.36 9.90
N PHE A 35 24.01 18.43 10.74
CA PHE A 35 24.03 17.01 10.41
C PHE A 35 22.62 16.43 10.32
N GLU A 36 21.73 16.76 11.26
CA GLU A 36 20.31 16.39 11.19
C GLU A 36 19.64 17.00 9.96
N THR A 37 20.00 18.24 9.59
CA THR A 37 19.52 18.88 8.36
C THR A 37 20.05 18.19 7.09
N ILE A 38 21.32 17.78 7.07
CA ILE A 38 21.93 17.06 5.94
C ILE A 38 21.36 15.65 5.84
N MET A 39 21.22 14.92 6.96
CA MET A 39 20.59 13.60 6.99
C MET A 39 19.12 13.68 6.58
N GLY A 40 18.37 14.70 7.03
CA GLY A 40 17.00 14.95 6.60
C GLY A 40 16.89 15.24 5.10
N ARG A 41 17.87 15.94 4.53
CA ARG A 41 17.97 16.14 3.07
C ARG A 41 18.40 14.90 2.33
N HIS A 42 19.36 14.12 2.83
CA HIS A 42 19.81 12.88 2.23
C HIS A 42 18.70 11.81 2.23
N PHE A 43 17.86 11.77 3.27
CA PHE A 43 16.67 10.90 3.28
C PHE A 43 15.62 11.33 2.25
N GLN A 44 15.49 12.63 1.96
CA GLN A 44 14.64 13.15 0.89
C GLN A 44 15.28 13.03 -0.51
N GLU A 45 16.61 13.10 -0.59
CA GLU A 45 17.40 12.96 -1.81
C GLU A 45 17.55 11.50 -2.22
N GLU A 46 17.71 10.54 -1.31
CA GLU A 46 17.62 9.09 -1.59
C GLU A 46 16.20 8.67 -2.00
N GLN A 47 15.16 9.42 -1.57
CA GLN A 47 13.80 9.25 -2.09
C GLN A 47 13.61 9.86 -3.49
N THR A 48 14.55 10.67 -4.00
CA THR A 48 14.44 11.34 -5.31
C THR A 48 15.51 10.94 -6.32
N GLU A 49 16.67 10.44 -5.90
CA GLU A 49 17.69 9.84 -6.76
C GLU A 49 17.36 8.35 -6.99
N THR A 50 16.64 8.10 -8.09
CA THR A 50 16.28 6.77 -8.66
C THR A 50 15.18 5.94 -8.00
N GLY A 51 14.52 6.43 -6.95
CA GLY A 51 13.25 5.88 -6.48
C GLY A 51 12.08 6.61 -7.10
N ARG A 52 11.35 6.02 -8.06
CA ARG A 52 9.95 6.42 -8.30
C ARG A 52 9.28 6.33 -6.93
N ALA A 53 8.62 7.40 -6.44
CA ALA A 53 7.83 7.32 -5.20
C ALA A 53 7.03 6.00 -5.25
N PHE A 54 7.14 5.15 -4.23
CA PHE A 54 6.50 3.84 -4.24
C PHE A 54 5.02 4.04 -4.56
N ALA A 55 4.64 3.74 -5.80
CA ALA A 55 3.27 3.90 -6.26
C ALA A 55 2.40 3.01 -5.38
N GLN A 56 1.29 3.56 -4.88
CA GLN A 56 0.34 2.74 -4.15
C GLN A 56 -0.22 1.68 -5.10
N PRO A 57 -0.54 0.47 -4.62
CA PRO A 57 -1.15 -0.51 -5.48
C PRO A 57 -2.50 0.01 -5.99
N PRO A 58 -2.88 -0.35 -7.23
CA PRO A 58 -4.15 0.04 -7.79
C PRO A 58 -5.30 -0.60 -7.00
N VAL A 59 -6.39 0.15 -6.82
CA VAL A 59 -7.61 -0.37 -6.18
C VAL A 59 -8.80 -0.20 -7.09
N ALA A 60 -9.76 -1.13 -7.02
CA ALA A 60 -11.06 -0.95 -7.65
C ALA A 60 -11.95 -0.11 -6.75
N LEU A 61 -12.57 0.94 -7.31
CA LEU A 61 -13.59 1.73 -6.63
C LEU A 61 -14.89 1.73 -7.44
N PRO A 62 -16.06 1.84 -6.78
CA PRO A 62 -17.31 2.12 -7.46
C PRO A 62 -17.24 3.45 -8.24
N GLU A 63 -18.13 3.57 -9.22
CA GLU A 63 -18.33 4.82 -9.96
C GLU A 63 -18.63 6.01 -9.03
N SER A 64 -18.23 7.21 -9.46
CA SER A 64 -18.35 8.43 -8.64
C SER A 64 -19.78 8.71 -8.17
N GLU A 65 -20.80 8.39 -8.98
CA GLU A 65 -22.21 8.54 -8.60
C GLU A 65 -22.60 7.58 -7.46
N ALA A 66 -22.12 6.34 -7.49
CA ALA A 66 -22.36 5.35 -6.45
C ALA A 66 -21.67 5.74 -5.14
N LEU A 67 -20.43 6.25 -5.19
CA LEU A 67 -19.73 6.81 -4.03
C LEU A 67 -20.49 8.01 -3.44
N ALA A 68 -20.97 8.93 -4.28
CA ALA A 68 -21.75 10.08 -3.82
C ALA A 68 -23.07 9.65 -3.15
N ALA A 69 -23.76 8.66 -3.71
CA ALA A 69 -24.97 8.09 -3.13
C ALA A 69 -24.69 7.39 -1.79
N ALA A 70 -23.62 6.60 -1.70
CA ALA A 70 -23.19 5.96 -0.47
C ALA A 70 -22.88 7.00 0.63
N ALA A 71 -22.13 8.06 0.30
CA ALA A 71 -21.81 9.14 1.22
C ALA A 71 -23.06 9.90 1.70
N ALA A 72 -24.05 10.13 0.84
CA ALA A 72 -25.31 10.79 1.21
C ALA A 72 -26.12 10.01 2.26
N THR A 73 -25.98 8.68 2.28
CA THR A 73 -26.62 7.80 3.27
C THR A 73 -25.71 7.42 4.45
N ASN A 74 -24.47 7.91 4.47
CA ASN A 74 -23.50 7.54 5.49
C ASN A 74 -23.88 8.10 6.87
N PRO A 75 -23.82 7.32 7.95
CA PRO A 75 -24.20 7.76 9.30
C PRO A 75 -23.44 9.00 9.79
N LEU A 76 -22.16 9.16 9.44
CA LEU A 76 -21.35 10.32 9.83
C LEU A 76 -21.84 11.59 9.16
N VAL A 77 -22.06 11.54 7.85
CA VAL A 77 -22.57 12.66 7.06
C VAL A 77 -23.94 13.10 7.57
N ILE A 78 -24.82 12.14 7.84
CA ILE A 78 -26.15 12.38 8.41
C ILE A 78 -26.02 13.04 9.79
N ALA A 79 -25.18 12.50 10.67
CA ALA A 79 -24.98 13.02 12.03
C ALA A 79 -24.43 14.45 12.01
N LEU A 80 -23.39 14.73 11.21
CA LEU A 80 -22.78 16.05 11.10
C LEU A 80 -23.75 17.08 10.52
N THR A 81 -24.50 16.73 9.48
CA THR A 81 -25.51 17.62 8.88
C THR A 81 -26.64 17.90 9.86
N THR A 82 -27.15 16.86 10.53
CA THR A 82 -28.19 16.97 11.56
C THR A 82 -27.75 17.85 12.72
N LEU A 83 -26.50 17.71 13.17
CA LEU A 83 -25.93 18.53 14.24
C LEU A 83 -25.88 20.01 13.81
N VAL A 84 -25.40 20.29 12.60
CA VAL A 84 -25.33 21.67 12.09
C VAL A 84 -26.72 22.29 11.98
N ASP A 85 -27.69 21.57 11.43
CA ASP A 85 -29.08 22.03 11.31
C ASP A 85 -29.69 22.29 12.69
N TRP A 86 -29.44 21.40 13.66
CA TRP A 86 -29.88 21.57 15.03
C TRP A 86 -29.24 22.79 15.71
N VAL A 87 -27.96 23.07 15.47
CA VAL A 87 -27.29 24.29 15.99
C VAL A 87 -28.00 25.54 15.46
N GLY A 88 -28.40 25.52 14.18
CA GLY A 88 -29.17 26.56 13.54
C GLY A 88 -28.45 27.92 13.41
N PRO A 89 -29.06 28.89 12.71
CA PRO A 89 -28.43 30.19 12.43
C PRO A 89 -28.26 31.05 13.68
N GLN A 90 -29.09 30.81 14.70
CA GLN A 90 -29.01 31.51 15.97
C GLN A 90 -27.94 30.92 16.89
N GLY A 91 -27.46 29.70 16.66
CA GLY A 91 -26.53 29.01 17.56
C GLY A 91 -27.14 28.59 18.90
N ARG A 92 -26.38 27.81 19.66
CA ARG A 92 -26.75 27.25 20.97
C ARG A 92 -25.88 27.82 22.07
N ASP A 93 -26.45 28.12 23.23
CA ASP A 93 -25.70 28.66 24.35
C ASP A 93 -24.83 27.57 24.99
N LEU A 94 -23.65 27.96 25.48
CA LEU A 94 -22.77 27.10 26.25
C LEU A 94 -22.70 27.57 27.69
N VAL A 95 -22.48 26.63 28.60
CA VAL A 95 -22.15 26.91 30.00
C VAL A 95 -20.76 27.57 30.03
N GLN A 96 -20.62 28.66 30.79
CA GLN A 96 -19.41 29.51 30.73
C GLN A 96 -18.14 28.84 31.23
N VAL A 97 -18.23 27.96 32.23
CA VAL A 97 -17.06 27.35 32.88
C VAL A 97 -16.51 26.18 32.06
N GLU A 98 -17.38 25.26 31.67
CA GLU A 98 -17.00 24.01 30.99
C GLU A 98 -17.10 24.10 29.47
N HIS A 99 -17.67 25.19 28.94
CA HIS A 99 -17.90 25.38 27.51
C HIS A 99 -18.72 24.27 26.84
N VAL A 100 -19.56 23.57 27.61
CA VAL A 100 -20.48 22.53 27.15
C VAL A 100 -21.90 23.04 26.97
N LEU A 101 -22.73 22.29 26.23
CA LEU A 101 -24.17 22.56 26.09
C LEU A 101 -24.88 22.46 27.45
N ARG A 102 -25.98 23.20 27.65
CA ARG A 102 -26.82 22.95 28.83
C ARG A 102 -27.44 21.57 28.72
N LEU A 103 -27.61 20.88 29.84
CA LEU A 103 -28.08 19.50 29.86
C LEU A 103 -29.40 19.25 29.08
N PRO A 104 -30.44 20.11 29.12
CA PRO A 104 -31.63 19.91 28.30
C PRO A 104 -31.35 19.96 26.79
N GLU A 105 -30.49 20.87 26.35
CA GLU A 105 -30.08 21.03 24.95
C GLU A 105 -29.18 19.85 24.52
N ALA A 106 -28.30 19.38 25.40
CA ALA A 106 -27.50 18.18 25.17
C ALA A 106 -28.38 16.92 25.01
N ARG A 107 -29.39 16.74 25.87
CA ARG A 107 -30.36 15.62 25.76
C ARG A 107 -31.22 15.71 24.50
N GLU A 108 -31.53 16.91 24.03
CA GLU A 108 -32.21 17.11 22.75
C GLU A 108 -31.32 16.69 21.58
N ALA A 109 -30.07 17.18 21.54
CA ALA A 109 -29.09 16.82 20.52
C ALA A 109 -28.79 15.31 20.51
N ALA A 110 -28.59 14.69 21.68
CA ALA A 110 -28.34 13.26 21.82
C ALA A 110 -29.50 12.40 21.26
N ARG A 111 -30.75 12.84 21.41
CA ARG A 111 -31.92 12.16 20.81
C ARG A 111 -31.92 12.29 19.29
N LEU A 112 -31.69 13.49 18.77
CA LEU A 112 -31.69 13.75 17.33
C LEU A 112 -30.56 12.99 16.61
N LEU A 113 -29.38 12.97 17.22
CA LEU A 113 -28.19 12.29 16.69
C LEU A 113 -28.19 10.78 17.02
N SER A 114 -29.19 10.30 17.74
CA SER A 114 -29.31 8.89 18.15
C SER A 114 -28.05 8.36 18.86
N THR A 115 -27.41 9.17 19.71
CA THR A 115 -26.17 8.75 20.41
C THR A 115 -26.44 7.69 21.50
N GLY A 116 -27.71 7.56 21.92
CA GLY A 116 -28.15 6.67 22.99
C GLY A 116 -27.90 7.24 24.39
N GLU A 117 -27.51 8.52 24.50
CA GLU A 117 -27.06 9.12 25.77
C GLU A 117 -28.08 10.05 26.42
N ALA A 118 -29.22 10.28 25.76
CA ALA A 118 -30.19 11.28 26.19
C ALA A 118 -30.87 10.96 27.53
N ASP A 119 -30.98 9.68 27.85
CA ASP A 119 -31.63 9.19 29.07
C ASP A 119 -30.61 8.79 30.16
N LEU A 120 -29.31 9.06 29.94
CA LEU A 120 -28.29 8.81 30.96
C LEU A 120 -28.50 9.73 32.17
N ASP A 121 -28.27 9.15 33.35
CA ASP A 121 -28.24 9.86 34.62
C ASP A 121 -26.84 10.48 34.81
N VAL A 122 -26.65 11.65 34.20
CA VAL A 122 -25.40 12.41 34.23
C VAL A 122 -25.64 13.82 34.78
N PRO A 123 -24.69 14.38 35.53
CA PRO A 123 -24.84 15.70 36.15
C PRO A 123 -24.90 16.83 35.12
N ASP A 124 -24.19 16.68 34.00
CA ASP A 124 -24.07 17.65 32.92
C ASP A 124 -23.72 16.96 31.59
N ALA A 125 -23.47 17.76 30.55
CA ALA A 125 -23.20 17.26 29.20
C ALA A 125 -21.82 16.58 29.04
N THR A 126 -20.88 16.74 29.99
CA THR A 126 -19.57 16.05 29.95
C THR A 126 -19.74 14.53 30.10
N GLY A 127 -20.82 14.08 30.72
CA GLY A 127 -21.19 12.66 30.83
C GLY A 127 -21.75 12.04 29.54
N MET A 128 -21.77 12.78 28.42
CA MET A 128 -22.24 12.31 27.12
C MET A 128 -21.07 12.26 26.10
N PRO A 129 -20.17 11.26 26.20
CA PRO A 129 -18.96 11.18 25.39
C PRO A 129 -19.21 11.06 23.88
N LYS A 130 -20.26 10.36 23.42
CA LYS A 130 -20.54 10.22 21.97
C LYS A 130 -21.07 11.53 21.38
N LEU A 131 -21.93 12.24 22.11
CA LEU A 131 -22.36 13.60 21.73
C LEU A 131 -21.16 14.55 21.70
N SER A 132 -20.32 14.52 22.73
CA SER A 132 -19.12 15.35 22.82
C SER A 132 -18.17 15.09 21.66
N LEU A 133 -17.94 13.83 21.31
CA LEU A 133 -17.15 13.43 20.15
C LEU A 133 -17.71 14.03 18.84
N LEU A 134 -19.02 13.92 18.57
CA LEU A 134 -19.63 14.48 17.36
C LEU A 134 -19.51 16.01 17.29
N ILE A 135 -19.61 16.70 18.43
CA ILE A 135 -19.40 18.15 18.51
C ILE A 135 -17.95 18.50 18.21
N GLU A 136 -16.99 17.79 18.81
CA GLU A 136 -15.57 18.01 18.53
C GLU A 136 -15.20 17.68 17.08
N TRP A 137 -15.74 16.61 16.52
CA TRP A 137 -15.58 16.26 15.11
C TRP A 137 -16.08 17.37 14.21
N ALA A 138 -17.29 17.86 14.43
CA ALA A 138 -17.85 18.98 13.66
C ALA A 138 -17.07 20.29 13.82
N LYS A 139 -16.42 20.52 14.99
CA LYS A 139 -15.51 21.65 15.20
C LYS A 139 -14.22 21.50 14.39
N LYS A 140 -13.59 20.32 14.39
CA LYS A 140 -12.38 20.04 13.60
C LYS A 140 -12.65 20.11 12.09
N THR A 141 -13.81 19.63 11.66
CA THR A 141 -14.35 19.80 10.30
C THR A 141 -14.76 21.24 9.96
N TRP A 142 -14.70 22.15 10.94
CA TRP A 142 -14.94 23.58 10.75
C TRP A 142 -16.32 23.89 10.17
N ILE A 143 -17.33 23.07 10.48
CA ILE A 143 -18.74 23.29 10.10
C ILE A 143 -19.52 23.95 11.25
N ILE A 144 -19.05 23.76 12.48
CA ILE A 144 -19.46 24.53 13.67
C ILE A 144 -18.22 25.08 14.38
N ARG A 145 -18.41 26.07 15.25
CA ARG A 145 -17.36 26.59 16.11
C ARG A 145 -17.93 27.18 17.38
N GLN A 146 -17.08 27.34 18.38
CA GLN A 146 -17.40 28.16 19.55
C GLN A 146 -17.14 29.64 19.24
N TYR A 147 -18.10 30.50 19.56
CA TYR A 147 -17.96 31.95 19.43
C TYR A 147 -18.78 32.67 20.49
N LYS A 148 -18.13 33.50 21.31
CA LYS A 148 -18.76 34.31 22.37
C LYS A 148 -19.68 33.48 23.30
N GLY A 149 -19.20 32.32 23.76
CA GLY A 149 -19.95 31.44 24.68
C GLY A 149 -21.10 30.69 24.03
N ARG A 150 -21.11 30.56 22.70
CA ARG A 150 -22.15 29.87 21.93
C ARG A 150 -21.53 28.94 20.91
N LEU A 151 -22.21 27.84 20.63
CA LEU A 151 -21.93 26.96 19.50
C LEU A 151 -22.66 27.51 18.28
N VAL A 152 -21.93 27.86 17.21
CA VAL A 152 -22.49 28.52 16.03
C VAL A 152 -22.04 27.83 14.74
N GLN A 153 -22.85 27.93 13.70
CA GLN A 153 -22.51 27.44 12.36
C GLN A 153 -21.38 28.28 11.74
N VAL A 154 -20.51 27.63 10.96
CA VAL A 154 -19.48 28.30 10.16
C VAL A 154 -20.00 28.57 8.76
N LYS A 155 -20.45 29.81 8.51
CA LYS A 155 -21.02 30.21 7.21
C LYS A 155 -20.10 29.96 6.01
N LYS A 156 -18.78 30.06 6.20
CA LYS A 156 -17.79 29.83 5.14
C LYS A 156 -17.85 28.40 4.58
N ASN A 157 -18.23 27.43 5.41
CA ASN A 157 -18.27 26.01 5.05
C ASN A 157 -19.70 25.51 4.79
N ALA A 158 -20.68 26.40 4.64
CA ALA A 158 -22.07 26.00 4.40
C ALA A 158 -22.25 25.22 3.09
N ALA A 159 -21.39 25.43 2.08
CA ALA A 159 -21.41 24.68 0.83
C ALA A 159 -21.03 23.19 1.04
N LEU A 160 -20.11 22.91 1.96
CA LEU A 160 -19.65 21.54 2.26
C LEU A 160 -20.80 20.61 2.68
N LEU A 161 -21.80 21.15 3.37
CA LEU A 161 -22.98 20.40 3.83
C LEU A 161 -23.89 19.93 2.69
N ARG A 162 -23.72 20.48 1.48
CA ARG A 162 -24.46 20.07 0.28
C ARG A 162 -23.69 19.07 -0.59
N GLU A 163 -22.46 18.76 -0.21
CA GLU A 163 -21.57 17.86 -0.92
C GLU A 163 -21.19 16.69 0.01
N PRO A 164 -22.07 15.66 0.14
CA PRO A 164 -21.88 14.56 1.09
C PRO A 164 -20.51 13.90 1.03
N LEU A 165 -20.02 13.68 -0.19
CA LEU A 165 -18.75 13.02 -0.44
C LEU A 165 -17.56 13.88 0.03
N ALA A 166 -17.62 15.20 -0.22
CA ALA A 166 -16.62 16.15 0.27
C ALA A 166 -16.67 16.32 1.81
N LEU A 167 -17.87 16.33 2.40
CA LEU A 167 -18.03 16.36 3.86
C LEU A 167 -17.47 15.10 4.51
N PHE A 168 -17.76 13.93 3.94
CA PHE A 168 -17.22 12.65 4.40
C PHE A 168 -15.69 12.65 4.36
N ARG A 169 -15.09 12.97 3.21
CA ARG A 169 -13.63 13.09 3.07
C ARG A 169 -13.04 13.98 4.15
N LYS A 170 -13.58 15.20 4.27
CA LYS A 170 -13.03 16.17 5.22
C LYS A 170 -13.13 15.66 6.66
N ALA A 171 -14.26 15.04 7.04
CA ALA A 171 -14.42 14.46 8.36
C ALA A 171 -13.41 13.33 8.61
N VAL A 172 -13.15 12.47 7.62
CA VAL A 172 -12.12 11.42 7.73
C VAL A 172 -10.72 12.01 7.89
N ASP A 173 -10.37 13.03 7.10
CA ASP A 173 -9.07 13.71 7.19
C ASP A 173 -8.87 14.33 8.58
N ASP A 174 -9.91 14.97 9.13
CA ASP A 174 -9.86 15.61 10.44
C ASP A 174 -10.01 14.63 11.61
N PHE A 175 -10.24 13.34 11.39
CA PHE A 175 -10.42 12.37 12.47
C PHE A 175 -9.16 12.23 13.33
N ALA A 176 -7.97 12.34 12.72
CA ALA A 176 -6.68 12.28 13.42
C ALA A 176 -6.48 13.44 14.42
N GLU A 177 -7.27 14.50 14.32
CA GLU A 177 -7.29 15.62 15.26
C GLU A 177 -8.14 15.37 16.51
N LEU A 178 -8.82 14.22 16.59
CA LEU A 178 -9.72 13.84 17.68
C LEU A 178 -9.05 12.99 18.76
N GLY A 179 -7.71 12.95 18.80
CA GLY A 179 -6.94 12.15 19.74
C GLY A 179 -7.47 12.26 21.17
N GLU A 180 -7.64 13.48 21.71
CA GLU A 180 -8.14 13.70 23.08
C GLU A 180 -9.57 13.20 23.29
N ALA A 181 -10.45 13.33 22.29
CA ALA A 181 -11.85 12.90 22.37
C ALA A 181 -12.01 11.38 22.23
N VAL A 182 -11.14 10.74 21.46
CA VAL A 182 -11.15 9.29 21.21
C VAL A 182 -10.39 8.53 22.31
N CYS A 183 -9.25 9.07 22.72
CA CYS A 183 -8.37 8.49 23.73
C CYS A 183 -8.79 8.99 25.11
N VAL A 184 -9.97 8.64 25.61
CA VAL A 184 -10.33 8.97 27.00
C VAL A 184 -9.64 7.97 27.95
N SER A 185 -8.76 8.47 28.83
CA SER A 185 -8.20 7.69 29.94
C SER A 185 -9.14 7.66 31.15
N PRO A 186 -9.42 6.50 31.74
CA PRO A 186 -10.10 6.42 33.04
C PRO A 186 -9.21 6.86 34.22
N TRP A 187 -7.91 7.07 33.99
CA TRP A 187 -6.93 7.48 35.00
C TRP A 187 -6.30 8.83 34.60
N PRO A 188 -6.75 9.96 35.17
CA PRO A 188 -6.17 11.27 34.88
C PRO A 188 -4.72 11.36 35.40
N GLY A 189 -3.79 11.78 34.54
CA GLY A 189 -2.42 12.14 34.94
C GLY A 189 -1.32 11.09 34.71
N GLU A 190 -1.57 10.04 33.93
CA GLU A 190 -0.51 9.11 33.50
C GLU A 190 0.16 9.58 32.20
N SER A 191 1.46 9.91 32.27
CA SER A 191 2.25 10.45 31.15
C SER A 191 2.29 9.56 29.90
N LEU A 192 1.98 8.26 30.03
CA LEU A 192 2.01 7.28 28.95
C LEU A 192 0.78 7.36 28.02
N HIS A 193 -0.36 7.77 28.57
CA HIS A 193 -1.59 7.98 27.81
C HIS A 193 -1.46 9.18 26.88
N ASP A 194 -0.90 10.27 27.39
CA ASP A 194 -0.72 11.53 26.66
C ASP A 194 0.11 11.34 25.39
N LEU A 195 1.11 10.46 25.40
CA LEU A 195 1.94 10.17 24.22
C LEU A 195 1.17 9.56 23.05
N PHE A 196 0.31 8.59 23.33
CA PHE A 196 -0.48 7.96 22.27
C PHE A 196 -1.52 8.95 21.74
N THR A 197 -2.11 9.74 22.64
CA THR A 197 -3.04 10.82 22.29
C THR A 197 -2.37 11.89 21.43
N GLU A 198 -1.15 12.33 21.77
CA GLU A 198 -0.34 13.26 20.98
C GLU A 198 0.08 12.67 19.62
N GLY A 199 0.45 11.38 19.61
CA GLY A 199 0.83 10.65 18.41
C GLY A 199 -0.34 10.31 17.48
N PHE A 200 -1.59 10.46 17.93
CA PHE A 200 -2.79 10.08 17.19
C PHE A 200 -2.89 10.74 15.81
N VAL A 201 -2.41 12.00 15.71
CA VAL A 201 -2.36 12.77 14.46
C VAL A 201 -1.44 12.14 13.41
N VAL A 202 -0.46 11.34 13.84
CA VAL A 202 0.48 10.63 12.96
C VAL A 202 0.02 9.18 12.76
N HIS A 203 -0.30 8.49 13.86
CA HIS A 203 -0.59 7.06 13.84
C HIS A 203 -1.83 6.70 13.01
N ILE A 204 -2.89 7.50 13.08
CA ILE A 204 -4.12 7.17 12.33
C ILE A 204 -3.93 7.34 10.82
N PRO A 205 -3.39 8.45 10.30
CA PRO A 205 -3.08 8.56 8.88
C PRO A 205 -2.18 7.42 8.37
N ASP A 206 -1.12 7.08 9.11
CA ASP A 206 -0.19 5.99 8.77
C ASP A 206 -0.88 4.63 8.70
N ILE A 207 -1.76 4.33 9.68
CA ILE A 207 -2.56 3.10 9.65
C ILE A 207 -3.48 3.09 8.43
N LEU A 208 -4.20 4.19 8.16
CA LEU A 208 -5.12 4.25 7.01
C LEU A 208 -4.37 4.12 5.67
N ASN A 209 -3.19 4.72 5.56
CA ASN A 209 -2.30 4.57 4.41
C ASN A 209 -1.83 3.11 4.26
N SER A 210 -1.47 2.47 5.38
CA SER A 210 -1.08 1.05 5.36
C SER A 210 -2.24 0.16 4.92
N LEU A 211 -3.46 0.41 5.41
CA LEU A 211 -4.66 -0.34 5.04
C LEU A 211 -5.02 -0.19 3.56
N TYR A 212 -4.70 0.96 2.94
CA TYR A 212 -4.96 1.22 1.52
C TYR A 212 -4.29 0.19 0.61
N GLY A 213 -3.05 -0.17 0.92
CA GLY A 213 -2.26 -1.08 0.10
C GLY A 213 -2.40 -2.56 0.42
N LEU A 214 -3.24 -2.93 1.40
CA LEU A 214 -3.33 -4.32 1.85
C LEU A 214 -4.41 -5.10 1.08
N PRO A 215 -4.05 -6.26 0.48
CA PRO A 215 -4.97 -7.03 -0.37
C PRO A 215 -6.03 -7.81 0.43
N SER A 216 -5.83 -8.00 1.73
CA SER A 216 -6.71 -8.75 2.62
C SER A 216 -7.01 -7.99 3.91
N PRO A 217 -8.14 -8.24 4.60
CA PRO A 217 -8.45 -7.64 5.89
C PRO A 217 -7.28 -7.77 6.88
N ALA A 218 -6.85 -6.64 7.42
CA ALA A 218 -5.65 -6.56 8.24
C ALA A 218 -5.97 -6.84 9.72
N PRO A 219 -5.18 -7.69 10.40
CA PRO A 219 -5.33 -7.89 11.83
C PRO A 219 -4.99 -6.63 12.62
N VAL A 220 -5.83 -6.25 13.59
CA VAL A 220 -5.57 -5.10 14.48
C VAL A 220 -4.22 -5.22 15.18
N ALA A 221 -3.79 -6.45 15.49
CA ALA A 221 -2.47 -6.73 16.07
C ALA A 221 -1.31 -6.16 15.25
N ARG A 222 -1.42 -6.19 13.91
CA ARG A 222 -0.40 -5.69 12.97
C ARG A 222 -0.33 -4.17 12.93
N MET A 223 -1.44 -3.49 13.21
CA MET A 223 -1.47 -2.03 13.32
C MET A 223 -0.95 -1.56 14.68
N ARG A 224 -1.21 -2.33 15.73
CA ARG A 224 -0.85 -1.98 17.11
C ARG A 224 0.62 -2.16 17.43
N GLU A 225 1.20 -3.33 17.13
CA GLU A 225 2.54 -3.68 17.66
C GLU A 225 3.66 -2.71 17.22
N PRO A 226 3.68 -2.16 15.99
CA PRO A 226 4.64 -1.13 15.62
C PRO A 226 4.53 0.13 16.48
N ILE A 227 3.32 0.58 16.83
CA ILE A 227 3.08 1.75 17.67
C ILE A 227 3.56 1.48 19.10
N VAL A 228 3.20 0.33 19.66
CA VAL A 228 3.66 -0.09 20.99
C VAL A 228 5.19 -0.13 21.03
N TYR A 229 5.82 -0.66 19.98
CA TYR A 229 7.28 -0.73 19.88
C TYR A 229 7.91 0.65 19.83
N ALA A 230 7.48 1.53 18.91
CA ALA A 230 8.01 2.87 18.75
C ALA A 230 7.87 3.73 20.02
N LEU A 231 6.72 3.67 20.69
CA LEU A 231 6.50 4.41 21.94
C LEU A 231 7.31 3.82 23.11
N SER A 232 7.54 2.50 23.11
CA SER A 232 8.36 1.86 24.14
C SER A 232 9.84 2.23 24.04
N GLU A 233 10.41 2.36 22.84
CA GLU A 233 11.83 2.74 22.67
C GLU A 233 12.10 4.17 23.14
N ARG A 234 11.17 5.10 22.91
CA ARG A 234 11.33 6.52 23.25
C ARG A 234 11.43 6.80 24.75
N TRP A 235 11.00 5.86 25.60
CA TRP A 235 10.92 6.02 27.06
C TRP A 235 11.90 5.13 27.86
N TRP A 236 12.81 4.43 27.17
CA TRP A 236 13.56 3.33 27.77
C TRP A 236 14.90 3.74 28.42
N THR A 237 14.89 4.27 29.66
CA THR A 237 16.14 4.60 30.39
C THR A 237 16.38 3.93 31.75
N GLU A 238 15.46 3.15 32.36
CA GLU A 238 15.75 2.45 33.64
C GLU A 238 15.28 0.98 33.68
N PRO A 239 15.69 0.13 34.67
CA PRO A 239 15.50 -1.33 34.69
C PRO A 239 14.67 -1.94 35.88
N GLU A 240 14.11 -1.17 36.82
CA GLU A 240 13.18 -1.68 37.86
C GLU A 240 11.76 -1.06 37.76
N GLY A 241 10.74 -1.87 37.40
CA GLY A 241 9.32 -1.43 37.21
C GLY A 241 8.67 -1.77 35.84
N HIS A 242 9.47 -2.35 34.94
CA HIS A 242 9.22 -2.43 33.48
C HIS A 242 8.00 -3.21 33.01
N ASP A 243 7.64 -4.30 33.68
CA ASP A 243 6.63 -5.20 33.13
C ASP A 243 5.23 -4.60 33.26
N GLU A 244 4.93 -3.94 34.38
CA GLU A 244 3.60 -3.34 34.61
C GLU A 244 3.39 -2.06 33.79
N GLN A 245 4.38 -1.18 33.71
CA GLN A 245 4.27 0.05 32.89
C GLN A 245 4.18 -0.29 31.39
N SER A 246 4.94 -1.28 30.91
CA SER A 246 4.84 -1.75 29.52
C SER A 246 3.47 -2.39 29.21
N LYS A 247 2.92 -3.15 30.17
CA LYS A 247 1.55 -3.70 30.05
C LYS A 247 0.51 -2.59 30.03
N GLN A 248 0.65 -1.58 30.88
CA GLN A 248 -0.28 -0.46 30.96
C GLN A 248 -0.27 0.37 29.67
N LEU A 249 0.91 0.78 29.18
CA LEU A 249 1.04 1.47 27.88
C LEU A 249 0.37 0.69 26.76
N ARG A 250 0.64 -0.62 26.68
CA ARG A 250 0.03 -1.48 25.66
C ARG A 250 -1.49 -1.53 25.82
N ALA A 251 -2.00 -1.66 27.04
CA ALA A 251 -3.44 -1.69 27.31
C ALA A 251 -4.14 -0.37 26.92
N ASP A 252 -3.47 0.77 27.12
CA ASP A 252 -4.01 2.07 26.75
C ASP A 252 -3.99 2.30 25.23
N ILE A 253 -2.91 1.88 24.54
CA ILE A 253 -2.87 1.87 23.06
C ILE A 253 -3.94 0.92 22.52
N ASP A 254 -4.07 -0.29 23.07
CA ASP A 254 -5.09 -1.27 22.71
C ASP A 254 -6.50 -0.66 22.82
N ARG A 255 -6.79 0.03 23.93
CA ARG A 255 -8.08 0.67 24.17
C ARG A 255 -8.32 1.86 23.23
N GLY A 256 -7.30 2.69 23.03
CA GLY A 256 -7.36 3.86 22.16
C GLY A 256 -7.59 3.49 20.69
N LEU A 257 -6.78 2.59 20.14
CA LEU A 257 -6.94 2.07 18.78
C LEU A 257 -8.25 1.29 18.63
N GLY A 258 -8.63 0.49 19.63
CA GLY A 258 -9.91 -0.21 19.63
C GLY A 258 -11.09 0.74 19.45
N ARG A 259 -11.15 1.81 20.24
CA ARG A 259 -12.18 2.85 20.10
C ARG A 259 -12.09 3.59 18.77
N ALA A 260 -10.89 3.90 18.29
CA ALA A 260 -10.72 4.56 17.00
C ALA A 260 -11.28 3.70 15.85
N PHE A 261 -10.97 2.39 15.84
CA PHE A 261 -11.49 1.47 14.83
C PHE A 261 -12.98 1.20 14.97
N ASP A 262 -13.53 1.17 16.19
CA ASP A 262 -14.99 1.10 16.40
C ASP A 262 -15.68 2.31 15.79
N LEU A 263 -15.18 3.52 16.03
CA LEU A 263 -15.75 4.74 15.47
C LEU A 263 -15.63 4.77 13.94
N LEU A 264 -14.46 4.48 13.40
CA LEU A 264 -14.25 4.42 11.95
C LEU A 264 -15.13 3.35 11.30
N ALA A 265 -15.42 2.23 11.98
CA ALA A 265 -16.33 1.21 11.50
C ALA A 265 -17.80 1.64 11.58
N ASP A 266 -18.24 2.17 12.72
CA ASP A 266 -19.61 2.68 12.95
C ASP A 266 -19.98 3.78 11.94
N TYR A 267 -19.00 4.57 11.52
CA TYR A 267 -19.15 5.65 10.54
C TYR A 267 -18.80 5.24 9.10
N GLY A 268 -18.58 3.95 8.84
CA GLY A 268 -18.45 3.40 7.49
C GLY A 268 -17.16 3.76 6.75
N VAL A 269 -16.11 4.14 7.46
CA VAL A 269 -14.75 4.28 6.92
C VAL A 269 -14.08 2.91 6.83
N LEU A 270 -14.30 2.06 7.85
CA LEU A 270 -13.78 0.71 7.93
C LEU A 270 -14.91 -0.33 7.97
N THR A 271 -14.61 -1.55 7.56
CA THR A 271 -15.31 -2.74 8.03
C THR A 271 -14.49 -3.38 9.14
N SER A 272 -15.18 -4.07 10.05
CA SER A 272 -14.56 -4.83 11.13
C SER A 272 -15.21 -6.20 11.21
N GLU A 273 -14.40 -7.25 11.18
CA GLU A 273 -14.86 -8.63 11.28
C GLU A 273 -13.98 -9.42 12.26
N HIS A 274 -14.44 -10.60 12.65
CA HIS A 274 -13.67 -11.52 13.48
C HIS A 274 -13.39 -12.79 12.70
N GLY A 275 -12.12 -13.11 12.51
CA GLY A 275 -11.71 -14.20 11.62
C GLY A 275 -10.24 -14.56 11.78
N THR A 276 -9.79 -15.53 10.99
CA THR A 276 -8.38 -15.94 10.94
C THR A 276 -7.62 -15.00 10.02
N ALA A 277 -6.46 -14.52 10.48
CA ALA A 277 -5.59 -13.68 9.67
C ALA A 277 -5.08 -14.43 8.42
N ASP A 278 -4.96 -13.71 7.30
CA ASP A 278 -4.32 -14.26 6.11
C ASP A 278 -2.86 -14.69 6.42
N PRO A 279 -2.40 -15.86 5.92
CA PRO A 279 -1.03 -16.33 6.12
C PRO A 279 0.08 -15.33 5.73
N MET A 280 -0.20 -14.37 4.84
CA MET A 280 0.76 -13.30 4.51
C MET A 280 1.20 -12.52 5.76
N TYR A 281 0.30 -12.32 6.72
CA TYR A 281 0.59 -11.66 7.99
C TYR A 281 1.37 -12.54 8.97
N LEU A 282 1.83 -13.74 8.58
CA LEU A 282 2.73 -14.59 9.37
C LEU A 282 4.10 -14.78 8.68
N ALA A 283 4.23 -14.42 7.40
CA ALA A 283 5.37 -14.78 6.56
C ALA A 283 6.71 -14.22 7.08
N ASP A 284 6.75 -12.92 7.38
CA ASP A 284 7.89 -12.20 7.96
C ASP A 284 8.18 -12.57 9.43
N LEU A 285 7.24 -13.23 10.12
CA LEU A 285 7.44 -13.70 11.49
C LEU A 285 8.17 -15.03 11.52
N THR A 286 8.56 -15.62 10.39
CA THR A 286 9.23 -16.92 10.31
C THR A 286 10.60 -16.86 9.66
N GLY A 287 11.42 -17.89 9.92
CA GLY A 287 12.76 -17.99 9.33
C GLY A 287 13.67 -16.79 9.65
N PRO A 288 14.58 -16.42 8.73
CA PRO A 288 15.52 -15.32 8.93
C PRO A 288 14.85 -13.95 8.98
N ASN A 289 13.69 -13.77 8.35
CA ASN A 289 12.96 -12.49 8.34
C ASN A 289 12.48 -12.09 9.75
N ALA A 290 12.19 -13.08 10.61
CA ALA A 290 11.75 -12.84 11.98
C ALA A 290 12.80 -12.09 12.83
N ALA A 291 14.07 -12.11 12.44
CA ALA A 291 15.14 -11.42 13.14
C ALA A 291 15.06 -9.89 13.04
N GLN A 292 14.24 -9.36 12.13
CA GLN A 292 14.01 -7.92 11.96
C GLN A 292 13.15 -7.32 13.10
N PHE A 293 12.50 -8.16 13.91
CA PHE A 293 11.61 -7.71 14.98
C PHE A 293 12.07 -8.21 16.37
N PRO A 294 11.73 -7.50 17.45
CA PRO A 294 12.00 -7.97 18.81
C PRO A 294 11.37 -9.34 19.08
N PRO A 295 12.08 -10.32 19.68
CA PRO A 295 11.58 -11.67 19.88
C PRO A 295 10.25 -11.76 20.67
N ARG A 296 10.02 -10.81 21.59
CA ARG A 296 8.76 -10.72 22.35
C ARG A 296 7.58 -10.31 21.47
N MET A 297 7.79 -9.38 20.54
CA MET A 297 6.78 -8.95 19.56
C MET A 297 6.45 -10.10 18.61
N VAL A 298 7.45 -10.77 18.04
CA VAL A 298 7.26 -11.96 17.17
C VAL A 298 6.43 -13.04 17.87
N LYS A 299 6.77 -13.36 19.13
CA LYS A 299 6.04 -14.36 19.91
C LYS A 299 4.57 -13.98 20.13
N ARG A 300 4.28 -12.71 20.43
CA ARG A 300 2.91 -12.21 20.61
C ARG A 300 2.12 -12.23 19.31
N LEU A 301 2.67 -11.66 18.24
CA LEU A 301 2.03 -11.63 16.92
C LEU A 301 1.71 -13.04 16.44
N ARG A 302 2.65 -13.99 16.49
CA ARG A 302 2.37 -15.38 16.12
C ARG A 302 1.22 -15.99 16.94
N LYS A 303 1.20 -15.76 18.26
CA LYS A 303 0.13 -16.26 19.12
C LYS A 303 -1.23 -15.68 18.75
N GLU A 304 -1.30 -14.38 18.46
CA GLU A 304 -2.56 -13.68 18.17
C GLU A 304 -3.06 -13.95 16.75
N LEU A 305 -2.16 -14.01 15.78
CA LEU A 305 -2.50 -14.18 14.35
C LEU A 305 -2.81 -15.63 13.96
N THR A 306 -2.44 -16.61 14.79
CA THR A 306 -2.81 -18.03 14.61
C THR A 306 -4.17 -18.37 15.20
N ALA A 307 -4.79 -17.45 15.96
CA ALA A 307 -6.12 -17.58 16.51
C ALA A 307 -7.09 -16.62 15.81
N PRO A 308 -8.42 -16.88 15.87
CA PRO A 308 -9.41 -15.89 15.46
C PRO A 308 -9.20 -14.55 16.17
N THR A 309 -9.09 -13.49 15.38
CA THR A 309 -8.78 -12.13 15.84
C THR A 309 -9.63 -11.10 15.10
N ARG A 310 -9.58 -9.84 15.54
CA ARG A 310 -10.27 -8.73 14.88
C ARG A 310 -9.49 -8.32 13.64
N LEU A 311 -10.17 -8.33 12.50
CA LEU A 311 -9.67 -7.90 11.19
C LEU A 311 -10.40 -6.62 10.77
N ILE A 312 -9.68 -5.70 10.14
CA ILE A 312 -10.21 -4.43 9.64
C ILE A 312 -9.82 -4.23 8.18
N ARG A 313 -10.69 -3.57 7.41
CA ARG A 313 -10.43 -3.17 6.03
C ARG A 313 -11.10 -1.83 5.76
N LEU A 314 -10.57 -1.04 4.84
CA LEU A 314 -11.28 0.13 4.33
C LEU A 314 -12.55 -0.30 3.57
N THR A 315 -13.64 0.45 3.74
CA THR A 315 -14.81 0.37 2.85
C THR A 315 -14.47 1.04 1.50
N ASP A 316 -15.35 0.95 0.51
CA ASP A 316 -15.16 1.70 -0.75
C ASP A 316 -15.07 3.22 -0.52
N LEU A 317 -15.92 3.75 0.37
CA LEU A 317 -15.85 5.16 0.80
C LEU A 317 -14.54 5.46 1.55
N GLY A 318 -14.09 4.55 2.40
CA GLY A 318 -12.82 4.66 3.11
C GLY A 318 -11.62 4.69 2.18
N HIS A 319 -11.55 3.75 1.22
CA HIS A 319 -10.50 3.74 0.19
C HIS A 319 -10.53 5.01 -0.64
N TRP A 320 -11.71 5.46 -1.08
CA TRP A 320 -11.83 6.72 -1.82
C TRP A 320 -11.32 7.91 -1.01
N ALA A 321 -11.70 8.04 0.27
CA ALA A 321 -11.26 9.15 1.12
C ALA A 321 -9.74 9.14 1.35
N VAL A 322 -9.16 7.97 1.63
CA VAL A 322 -7.70 7.82 1.81
C VAL A 322 -6.96 8.10 0.50
N ARG A 323 -7.46 7.61 -0.64
CA ARG A 323 -6.91 7.91 -1.97
C ARG A 323 -6.86 9.42 -2.24
N GLU A 324 -7.95 10.12 -1.99
CA GLU A 324 -8.04 11.55 -2.20
C GLU A 324 -7.04 12.35 -1.34
N ARG A 325 -6.74 11.87 -0.13
CA ARG A 325 -5.68 12.41 0.72
C ARG A 325 -4.30 12.14 0.13
N LEU A 326 -4.00 10.89 -0.22
CA LEU A 326 -2.71 10.50 -0.81
C LEU A 326 -2.42 11.26 -2.12
N LEU A 327 -3.44 11.46 -2.98
CA LEU A 327 -3.33 12.30 -4.17
C LEU A 327 -3.03 13.77 -3.83
N ALA A 328 -3.65 14.31 -2.78
CA ALA A 328 -3.38 15.67 -2.31
C ALA A 328 -1.96 15.83 -1.73
N GLU A 329 -1.35 14.75 -1.24
CA GLU A 329 0.06 14.66 -0.84
C GLU A 329 1.01 14.51 -2.04
N GLY A 330 0.48 14.36 -3.26
CA GLY A 330 1.26 14.24 -4.50
C GLY A 330 1.74 12.82 -4.81
N LEU A 331 1.18 11.81 -4.14
CA LEU A 331 1.51 10.41 -4.40
C LEU A 331 0.79 9.88 -5.66
N ASP A 332 1.42 8.90 -6.30
CA ASP A 332 0.82 8.15 -7.41
C ASP A 332 -0.07 7.03 -6.85
N VAL A 333 -1.38 7.13 -7.12
CA VAL A 333 -2.42 6.29 -6.51
C VAL A 333 -3.41 5.82 -7.59
N PRO A 334 -3.00 4.87 -8.44
CA PRO A 334 -3.81 4.42 -9.58
C PRO A 334 -5.12 3.75 -9.15
N LEU A 335 -6.11 3.78 -10.04
CA LEU A 335 -7.33 2.96 -9.93
C LEU A 335 -7.38 1.90 -11.03
N ILE A 336 -7.95 0.76 -10.68
CA ILE A 336 -8.31 -0.26 -11.66
C ILE A 336 -9.34 0.35 -12.62
N GLY A 337 -9.03 0.33 -13.92
CA GLY A 337 -9.85 0.90 -14.98
C GLY A 337 -9.40 2.27 -15.49
N GLU A 338 -8.42 2.92 -14.86
CA GLU A 338 -7.82 4.15 -15.42
C GLU A 338 -7.08 3.88 -16.74
N LEU A 339 -6.64 2.64 -16.97
CA LEU A 339 -6.03 2.20 -18.22
C LEU A 339 -7.06 1.85 -19.30
N ALA A 340 -8.35 2.00 -19.03
CA ALA A 340 -9.40 1.62 -19.96
C ALA A 340 -9.41 2.43 -21.26
N ASP A 341 -8.67 3.54 -21.39
CA ASP A 341 -8.63 4.37 -22.60
C ASP A 341 -7.23 4.57 -23.20
N VAL A 342 -6.22 3.86 -22.68
CA VAL A 342 -4.84 3.97 -23.16
C VAL A 342 -4.57 3.03 -24.36
N THR A 343 -3.45 3.27 -25.05
CA THR A 343 -3.00 2.39 -26.14
C THR A 343 -2.55 1.02 -25.62
N PRO A 344 -2.55 -0.04 -26.44
CA PRO A 344 -2.01 -1.36 -26.08
C PRO A 344 -0.61 -1.32 -25.44
N VAL A 345 0.29 -0.52 -26.02
CA VAL A 345 1.67 -0.35 -25.54
C VAL A 345 1.70 0.29 -24.16
N GLN A 346 0.84 1.28 -23.90
CA GLN A 346 0.76 1.94 -22.60
C GLN A 346 0.20 0.99 -21.53
N LEU A 347 -0.87 0.25 -21.84
CA LEU A 347 -1.46 -0.74 -20.93
C LEU A 347 -0.40 -1.78 -20.52
N LEU A 348 0.24 -2.42 -21.50
CA LEU A 348 1.25 -3.44 -21.25
C LEU A 348 2.49 -2.86 -20.58
N GLY A 349 2.85 -1.61 -20.89
CA GLY A 349 3.93 -0.90 -20.22
C GLY A 349 3.71 -0.83 -18.71
N VAL A 350 2.51 -0.39 -18.28
CA VAL A 350 2.14 -0.29 -16.86
C VAL A 350 2.05 -1.66 -16.19
N ILE A 351 1.45 -2.65 -16.85
CA ILE A 351 1.36 -4.02 -16.33
C ILE A 351 2.75 -4.64 -16.13
N ALA A 352 3.69 -4.41 -17.07
CA ALA A 352 5.05 -4.91 -16.99
C ALA A 352 5.92 -4.22 -15.94
N ASP A 353 5.54 -3.04 -15.43
CA ASP A 353 6.30 -2.35 -14.38
C ASP A 353 6.17 -3.06 -13.00
N GLY A 354 5.39 -4.15 -12.91
CA GLY A 354 5.33 -5.02 -11.73
C GLY A 354 4.58 -4.43 -10.54
N LEU A 355 3.93 -3.27 -10.72
CA LEU A 355 3.15 -2.57 -9.72
C LEU A 355 1.75 -3.18 -9.50
N TYR A 356 1.29 -4.02 -10.43
CA TYR A 356 0.00 -4.69 -10.37
C TYR A 356 0.18 -6.14 -9.90
N PRO A 357 -0.48 -6.56 -8.79
CA PRO A 357 -0.73 -7.97 -8.55
C PRO A 357 -1.42 -8.61 -9.77
N ALA A 358 -1.14 -9.88 -10.04
CA ALA A 358 -1.68 -10.56 -11.23
C ALA A 358 -3.21 -10.43 -11.40
N PRO A 359 -4.06 -10.57 -10.35
CA PRO A 359 -5.50 -10.39 -10.49
C PRO A 359 -5.90 -8.99 -10.97
N ASP A 360 -5.19 -7.95 -10.53
CA ASP A 360 -5.50 -6.56 -10.89
C ASP A 360 -5.05 -6.26 -12.32
N ALA A 361 -3.90 -6.80 -12.73
CA ALA A 361 -3.44 -6.74 -14.12
C ALA A 361 -4.44 -7.40 -15.08
N PHE A 362 -5.02 -8.55 -14.68
CA PHE A 362 -6.04 -9.24 -15.48
C PHE A 362 -7.33 -8.41 -15.58
N ALA A 363 -7.75 -7.77 -14.48
CA ALA A 363 -8.90 -6.88 -14.48
C ALA A 363 -8.71 -5.70 -15.45
N GLU A 364 -7.52 -5.09 -15.50
CA GLU A 364 -7.24 -4.01 -16.47
C GLU A 364 -7.33 -4.48 -17.92
N ILE A 365 -6.80 -5.67 -18.23
CA ILE A 365 -6.89 -6.25 -19.58
C ILE A 365 -8.36 -6.51 -19.95
N ASP A 366 -9.15 -7.07 -19.04
CA ASP A 366 -10.57 -7.34 -19.27
C ASP A 366 -11.36 -6.03 -19.49
N ILE A 367 -11.16 -5.03 -18.64
CA ILE A 367 -11.77 -3.70 -18.78
C ILE A 367 -11.36 -3.07 -20.11
N TRP A 368 -10.09 -3.15 -20.47
CA TRP A 368 -9.60 -2.62 -21.74
C TRP A 368 -10.27 -3.30 -22.93
N LEU A 369 -10.38 -4.63 -22.93
CA LEU A 369 -11.03 -5.42 -23.99
C LEU A 369 -12.55 -5.22 -24.06
N SER A 370 -13.19 -4.81 -22.96
CA SER A 370 -14.63 -4.52 -22.93
C SER A 370 -15.01 -3.29 -23.79
N ARG A 371 -14.04 -2.44 -24.14
CA ARG A 371 -14.28 -1.24 -24.96
C ARG A 371 -14.49 -1.61 -26.43
N ALA A 372 -15.47 -0.95 -27.05
CA ALA A 372 -15.83 -1.20 -28.44
C ALA A 372 -14.64 -1.00 -29.40
N GLY A 373 -14.41 -1.99 -30.28
CA GLY A 373 -13.38 -1.94 -31.31
C GLY A 373 -11.98 -2.35 -30.84
N ARG A 374 -11.86 -2.96 -29.66
CA ARG A 374 -10.60 -3.47 -29.12
C ARG A 374 -10.57 -4.99 -29.10
N TYR A 375 -9.42 -5.56 -29.42
CA TYR A 375 -9.26 -7.00 -29.57
C TYR A 375 -7.95 -7.47 -28.94
N ALA A 376 -7.90 -8.72 -28.49
CA ALA A 376 -6.67 -9.31 -27.95
C ALA A 376 -5.50 -9.26 -28.96
N GLY A 377 -5.80 -9.30 -30.27
CA GLY A 377 -4.81 -9.12 -31.32
C GLY A 377 -4.06 -7.79 -31.24
N ASP A 378 -4.69 -6.70 -30.79
CA ASP A 378 -4.02 -5.41 -30.62
C ASP A 378 -2.94 -5.45 -29.54
N LEU A 379 -3.17 -6.25 -28.48
CA LEU A 379 -2.21 -6.48 -27.40
C LEU A 379 -1.06 -7.37 -27.88
N VAL A 380 -1.35 -8.40 -28.68
CA VAL A 380 -0.33 -9.25 -29.32
C VAL A 380 0.58 -8.43 -30.23
N GLU A 381 0.02 -7.55 -31.05
CA GLU A 381 0.80 -6.64 -31.90
C GLU A 381 1.71 -5.73 -31.06
N ALA A 382 1.21 -5.21 -29.94
CA ALA A 382 2.03 -4.41 -29.04
C ALA A 382 3.18 -5.23 -28.41
N ILE A 383 2.92 -6.47 -27.99
CA ILE A 383 3.93 -7.40 -27.48
C ILE A 383 5.03 -7.64 -28.54
N ARG A 384 4.65 -7.78 -29.81
CA ARG A 384 5.59 -7.95 -30.92
C ARG A 384 6.59 -6.79 -31.02
N THR A 385 6.16 -5.57 -30.73
CA THR A 385 7.03 -4.38 -30.76
C THR A 385 8.01 -4.26 -29.59
N VAL A 386 7.91 -5.13 -28.56
CA VAL A 386 8.80 -5.10 -27.40
C VAL A 386 10.18 -5.63 -27.79
N PRO A 387 11.27 -4.88 -27.56
CA PRO A 387 12.61 -5.24 -28.03
C PRO A 387 13.25 -6.38 -27.24
N PHE A 388 12.92 -6.53 -25.95
CA PHE A 388 13.47 -7.57 -25.08
C PHE A 388 12.56 -8.80 -25.06
N ARG A 389 13.09 -9.97 -25.43
CA ARG A 389 12.44 -11.28 -25.43
C ARG A 389 11.97 -11.68 -24.04
N THR A 390 12.77 -11.47 -23.00
CA THR A 390 12.35 -11.76 -21.61
C THR A 390 11.10 -10.97 -21.22
N ARG A 391 11.07 -9.66 -21.53
CA ARG A 391 9.90 -8.80 -21.28
C ARG A 391 8.71 -9.23 -22.14
N ARG A 392 8.94 -9.63 -23.38
CA ARG A 392 7.90 -10.14 -24.30
C ARG A 392 7.27 -11.42 -23.77
N ALA A 393 8.08 -12.37 -23.29
CA ALA A 393 7.61 -13.62 -22.69
C ALA A 393 6.76 -13.37 -21.44
N ALA A 394 7.22 -12.47 -20.54
CA ALA A 394 6.45 -12.08 -19.37
C ALA A 394 5.09 -11.48 -19.74
N LEU A 395 5.07 -10.54 -20.69
CA LEU A 395 3.84 -9.90 -21.16
C LEU A 395 2.88 -10.87 -21.85
N LEU A 396 3.39 -11.78 -22.69
CA LEU A 396 2.58 -12.78 -23.36
C LEU A 396 2.00 -13.79 -22.37
N SER A 397 2.76 -14.17 -21.34
CA SER A 397 2.27 -15.04 -20.27
C SER A 397 1.12 -14.36 -19.50
N VAL A 398 1.30 -13.10 -19.10
CA VAL A 398 0.25 -12.32 -18.41
C VAL A 398 -1.00 -12.19 -19.27
N LEU A 399 -0.85 -11.93 -20.58
CA LEU A 399 -1.98 -11.86 -21.50
C LEU A 399 -2.69 -13.20 -21.65
N ALA A 400 -1.94 -14.30 -21.76
CA ALA A 400 -2.52 -15.63 -21.85
C ALA A 400 -3.23 -16.04 -20.54
N ASP A 401 -2.73 -15.64 -19.37
CA ASP A 401 -3.42 -15.89 -18.09
C ASP A 401 -4.68 -15.04 -17.91
N ALA A 402 -4.67 -13.80 -18.40
CA ALA A 402 -5.81 -12.90 -18.31
C ALA A 402 -6.99 -13.35 -19.20
N LEU A 403 -6.71 -14.04 -20.30
CA LEU A 403 -7.72 -14.40 -21.31
C LEU A 403 -8.31 -15.79 -21.05
N PRO A 404 -9.65 -15.95 -21.06
CA PRO A 404 -10.28 -17.27 -21.00
C PRO A 404 -9.84 -18.23 -22.13
N SER A 405 -9.40 -17.67 -23.25
CA SER A 405 -8.89 -18.39 -24.43
C SER A 405 -7.37 -18.32 -24.56
N GLY A 406 -6.64 -18.09 -23.47
CA GLY A 406 -5.18 -17.93 -23.46
C GLY A 406 -4.43 -19.05 -24.14
N ASP A 407 -4.73 -20.31 -23.82
CA ASP A 407 -4.03 -21.44 -24.43
C ASP A 407 -4.38 -21.63 -25.91
N ALA A 408 -5.57 -21.20 -26.33
CA ALA A 408 -5.93 -21.17 -27.75
C ALA A 408 -5.13 -20.08 -28.48
N LEU A 409 -5.01 -18.90 -27.87
CA LEU A 409 -4.16 -17.82 -28.38
C LEU A 409 -2.70 -18.28 -28.52
N LEU A 410 -2.12 -18.95 -27.51
CA LEU A 410 -0.76 -19.46 -27.60
C LEU A 410 -0.60 -20.53 -28.68
N ARG A 411 -1.60 -21.41 -28.86
CA ARG A 411 -1.60 -22.40 -29.96
C ARG A 411 -1.64 -21.75 -31.33
N ASP A 412 -2.45 -20.70 -31.51
CA ASP A 412 -2.52 -19.95 -32.76
C ASP A 412 -1.19 -19.23 -33.06
N LEU A 413 -0.49 -18.78 -32.01
CA LEU A 413 0.84 -18.16 -32.12
C LEU A 413 1.97 -19.16 -32.38
N ARG A 414 1.73 -20.47 -32.33
CA ARG A 414 2.76 -21.48 -32.67
C ARG A 414 3.28 -21.30 -34.07
N ASP A 415 2.47 -20.84 -35.02
CA ASP A 415 2.90 -20.60 -36.41
C ASP A 415 3.36 -19.15 -36.67
N ASP A 416 3.33 -18.27 -35.65
CA ASP A 416 3.75 -16.87 -35.80
C ASP A 416 5.26 -16.78 -36.08
N PRO A 417 5.71 -15.94 -37.03
CA PRO A 417 7.12 -15.85 -37.40
C PRO A 417 8.02 -15.26 -36.30
N GLU A 418 7.46 -14.47 -35.37
CA GLU A 418 8.22 -13.76 -34.34
C GLU A 418 7.92 -14.28 -32.93
N LEU A 419 6.68 -14.65 -32.65
CA LEU A 419 6.20 -15.03 -31.32
C LEU A 419 6.20 -16.55 -31.08
N ALA A 420 6.42 -17.37 -32.11
CA ALA A 420 6.41 -18.83 -31.96
C ALA A 420 7.38 -19.36 -30.89
N PRO A 421 8.65 -18.94 -30.80
CA PRO A 421 9.56 -19.42 -29.75
C PRO A 421 8.99 -19.20 -28.34
N THR A 422 8.49 -17.99 -28.09
CA THR A 422 7.88 -17.60 -26.82
C THR A 422 6.59 -18.39 -26.55
N ALA A 423 5.71 -18.53 -27.54
CA ALA A 423 4.45 -19.25 -27.40
C ALA A 423 4.65 -20.75 -27.11
N ILE A 424 5.60 -21.38 -27.80
CA ILE A 424 5.97 -22.80 -27.58
C ILE A 424 6.52 -22.98 -26.18
N HIS A 425 7.45 -22.13 -25.75
CA HIS A 425 8.02 -22.19 -24.41
C HIS A 425 6.93 -22.06 -23.33
N LEU A 426 6.02 -21.08 -23.46
CA LEU A 426 4.92 -20.89 -22.51
C LEU A 426 3.93 -22.07 -22.50
N LEU A 427 3.61 -22.66 -23.66
CA LEU A 427 2.75 -23.86 -23.72
C LEU A 427 3.40 -25.05 -23.02
N THR A 428 4.71 -25.23 -23.16
CA THR A 428 5.46 -26.29 -22.48
C THR A 428 5.54 -26.06 -20.97
N ASP A 429 5.83 -24.83 -20.53
CA ASP A 429 5.86 -24.47 -19.11
C ASP A 429 4.50 -24.67 -18.42
N ARG A 430 3.40 -24.45 -19.15
CA ARG A 430 2.03 -24.69 -18.69
C ARG A 430 1.62 -26.17 -18.72
N GLY A 431 2.42 -27.04 -19.34
CA GLY A 431 2.09 -28.45 -19.56
C GLY A 431 1.04 -28.70 -20.64
N GLU A 432 0.73 -27.69 -21.46
CA GLU A 432 -0.23 -27.76 -22.57
C GLU A 432 0.40 -28.30 -23.87
N LEU A 433 1.73 -28.41 -23.92
CA LEU A 433 2.52 -28.99 -24.99
C LEU A 433 3.71 -29.78 -24.41
N HIS A 434 3.76 -31.09 -24.65
CA HIS A 434 4.86 -31.91 -24.17
C HIS A 434 6.09 -31.81 -25.10
N GLU A 435 7.30 -31.87 -24.53
CA GLU A 435 8.54 -31.78 -25.32
C GLU A 435 8.64 -32.87 -26.40
N ASP A 436 8.13 -34.07 -26.12
CA ASP A 436 8.09 -35.18 -27.07
C ASP A 436 7.16 -34.95 -28.28
N ASP A 437 6.22 -34.00 -28.17
CA ASP A 437 5.27 -33.64 -29.22
C ASP A 437 5.80 -32.50 -30.10
N LEU A 438 6.96 -31.91 -29.76
CA LEU A 438 7.57 -30.85 -30.54
C LEU A 438 8.13 -31.40 -31.85
N THR A 439 7.84 -30.71 -32.94
CA THR A 439 8.56 -30.94 -34.18
C THR A 439 10.04 -30.57 -34.04
N PHE A 440 10.87 -31.02 -34.97
CA PHE A 440 12.30 -30.69 -34.97
C PHE A 440 12.53 -29.16 -35.05
N ASP A 441 11.72 -28.46 -35.84
CA ASP A 441 11.73 -26.99 -35.91
C ASP A 441 11.39 -26.36 -34.55
N GLU A 442 10.29 -26.77 -33.93
CA GLU A 442 9.83 -26.24 -32.64
C GLU A 442 10.79 -26.52 -31.50
N SER A 443 11.46 -27.68 -31.52
CA SER A 443 12.54 -28.00 -30.58
C SER A 443 13.70 -27.01 -30.69
N GLY A 444 14.04 -26.57 -31.91
CA GLY A 444 15.03 -25.51 -32.14
C GLY A 444 14.58 -24.14 -31.67
N LEU A 445 13.30 -23.79 -31.89
CA LEU A 445 12.71 -22.53 -31.40
C LEU A 445 12.69 -22.48 -29.86
N MET A 446 12.26 -23.55 -29.20
CA MET A 446 12.23 -23.66 -27.74
C MET A 446 13.62 -23.54 -27.13
N LEU A 447 14.61 -24.22 -27.74
CA LEU A 447 15.99 -24.15 -27.28
C LEU A 447 16.55 -22.72 -27.39
N ALA A 448 16.30 -22.03 -28.50
CA ALA A 448 16.71 -20.64 -28.66
C ALA A 448 16.03 -19.70 -27.68
N GLU A 449 14.75 -19.91 -27.35
CA GLU A 449 14.05 -19.11 -26.35
C GLU A 449 14.64 -19.30 -24.95
N SER A 450 15.06 -20.53 -24.59
CA SER A 450 15.72 -20.78 -23.30
C SER A 450 17.09 -20.09 -23.15
N PHE A 451 17.73 -19.68 -24.25
CA PHE A 451 18.97 -18.91 -24.24
C PHE A 451 18.74 -17.39 -24.08
N ALA A 452 17.53 -16.91 -24.30
CA ALA A 452 17.24 -15.48 -24.33
C ALA A 452 17.59 -14.74 -23.02
N PRO A 453 17.26 -15.25 -21.82
CA PRO A 453 17.62 -14.57 -20.57
C PRO A 453 19.13 -14.37 -20.42
N THR A 454 19.93 -15.40 -20.71
CA THR A 454 21.40 -15.33 -20.62
C THR A 454 21.97 -14.34 -21.63
N LEU A 455 21.48 -14.36 -22.88
CA LEU A 455 21.92 -13.42 -23.90
C LEU A 455 21.60 -11.97 -23.56
N GLU A 456 20.41 -11.70 -23.00
CA GLU A 456 19.96 -10.35 -22.69
C GLU A 456 20.61 -9.77 -21.43
N LEU A 457 20.82 -10.59 -20.40
CA LEU A 457 21.35 -10.13 -19.10
C LEU A 457 22.87 -10.19 -19.03
N GLU A 458 23.48 -11.23 -19.58
CA GLU A 458 24.90 -11.55 -19.39
C GLU A 458 25.70 -11.54 -20.71
N GLY A 459 25.02 -11.53 -21.86
CA GLY A 459 25.63 -11.41 -23.17
C GLY A 459 26.13 -12.74 -23.77
N PRO A 460 26.75 -12.67 -24.96
CA PRO A 460 27.11 -13.86 -25.74
C PRO A 460 28.25 -14.70 -25.14
N ASP A 461 29.13 -14.11 -24.33
CA ASP A 461 30.20 -14.85 -23.66
C ASP A 461 29.65 -15.75 -22.55
N ALA A 462 28.66 -15.27 -21.79
CA ALA A 462 27.97 -16.09 -20.79
C ALA A 462 27.19 -17.24 -21.43
N LEU A 463 26.55 -17.00 -22.59
CA LEU A 463 25.94 -18.08 -23.37
C LEU A 463 26.99 -19.11 -23.82
N ARG A 464 28.18 -18.68 -24.25
CA ARG A 464 29.28 -19.60 -24.61
C ARG A 464 29.70 -20.46 -23.42
N ASP A 465 29.87 -19.86 -22.25
CA ASP A 465 30.26 -20.58 -21.03
C ASP A 465 29.19 -21.61 -20.64
N MET A 466 27.91 -21.22 -20.73
CA MET A 466 26.77 -22.13 -20.54
C MET A 466 26.81 -23.29 -21.54
N LEU A 467 27.01 -23.01 -22.83
CA LEU A 467 27.11 -24.03 -23.87
C LEU A 467 28.34 -24.93 -23.72
N SER A 468 29.43 -24.43 -23.15
CA SER A 468 30.65 -25.22 -22.87
C SER A 468 30.43 -26.28 -21.79
N SER A 469 29.36 -26.15 -20.98
CA SER A 469 28.95 -27.15 -20.00
C SER A 469 28.07 -28.26 -20.60
N VAL A 470 27.58 -28.09 -21.84
CA VAL A 470 26.79 -29.11 -22.55
C VAL A 470 27.67 -30.31 -22.85
N HIS A 471 27.13 -31.50 -22.62
CA HIS A 471 27.84 -32.74 -22.89
C HIS A 471 28.25 -32.80 -24.38
N PRO A 472 29.55 -32.96 -24.72
CA PRO A 472 30.05 -32.74 -26.09
C PRO A 472 29.35 -33.54 -27.21
N PRO A 473 28.92 -34.79 -27.00
CA PRO A 473 28.10 -35.54 -27.97
C PRO A 473 26.75 -34.91 -28.32
N ASP A 474 26.20 -34.06 -27.47
CA ASP A 474 24.88 -33.43 -27.66
C ASP A 474 24.98 -32.06 -28.37
N LEU A 475 26.18 -31.46 -28.41
CA LEU A 475 26.43 -30.17 -29.04
C LEU A 475 26.09 -30.14 -30.54
N PRO A 476 26.41 -31.16 -31.37
CA PRO A 476 25.97 -31.20 -32.77
C PRO A 476 24.45 -31.14 -32.91
N LYS A 477 23.71 -31.83 -32.02
CA LYS A 477 22.25 -31.83 -32.02
C LYS A 477 21.69 -30.44 -31.68
N VAL A 478 22.28 -29.77 -30.70
CA VAL A 478 21.92 -28.37 -30.35
C VAL A 478 22.09 -27.45 -31.55
N VAL A 479 23.21 -27.57 -32.26
CA VAL A 479 23.47 -26.72 -33.42
C VAL A 479 22.52 -27.03 -34.58
N ASP A 480 22.32 -28.30 -34.90
CA ASP A 480 21.41 -28.72 -35.97
C ASP A 480 19.98 -28.21 -35.71
N LEU A 481 19.52 -28.25 -34.45
CA LEU A 481 18.23 -27.72 -34.04
C LEU A 481 18.13 -26.20 -34.26
N VAL A 482 19.11 -25.43 -33.81
CA VAL A 482 19.10 -23.96 -33.97
C VAL A 482 19.21 -23.56 -35.45
N GLU A 483 20.13 -24.17 -36.21
CA GLU A 483 20.38 -23.81 -37.62
C GLU A 483 19.22 -24.17 -38.55
N SER A 484 18.54 -25.29 -38.30
CA SER A 484 17.42 -25.77 -39.11
C SER A 484 16.09 -25.10 -38.77
N SER A 485 15.99 -24.48 -37.61
CA SER A 485 14.78 -23.80 -37.17
C SER A 485 14.46 -22.56 -38.01
N ARG A 486 13.21 -22.11 -37.98
CA ARG A 486 12.74 -20.88 -38.62
C ARG A 486 12.97 -19.60 -37.81
N LEU A 487 13.90 -19.60 -36.85
CA LEU A 487 14.31 -18.40 -36.12
C LEU A 487 14.64 -17.24 -37.05
N ASP A 488 14.35 -16.02 -36.61
CA ASP A 488 14.76 -14.82 -37.31
C ASP A 488 16.29 -14.75 -37.47
N ALA A 489 16.73 -14.07 -38.53
CA ALA A 489 18.13 -14.06 -38.94
C ALA A 489 19.05 -13.39 -37.90
N ALA A 490 18.56 -12.41 -37.14
CA ALA A 490 19.36 -11.71 -36.15
C ALA A 490 19.66 -12.62 -34.96
N THR A 491 18.62 -13.24 -34.40
CA THR A 491 18.72 -14.16 -33.26
C THR A 491 19.56 -15.39 -33.60
N ARG A 492 19.34 -15.96 -34.80
CA ARG A 492 20.16 -17.07 -35.28
C ARG A 492 21.64 -16.69 -35.37
N ALA A 493 21.95 -15.49 -35.83
CA ALA A 493 23.34 -15.02 -35.93
C ALA A 493 23.99 -14.79 -34.56
N GLU A 494 23.23 -14.33 -33.56
CA GLU A 494 23.74 -14.15 -32.20
C GLU A 494 24.03 -15.48 -31.51
N ILE A 495 23.08 -16.43 -31.55
CA ILE A 495 23.28 -17.78 -31.00
C ILE A 495 24.40 -18.52 -31.76
N GLY A 496 24.43 -18.39 -33.10
CA GLY A 496 25.44 -19.01 -33.95
C GLY A 496 26.87 -18.60 -33.58
N LYS A 497 27.11 -17.32 -33.25
CA LYS A 497 28.43 -16.86 -32.79
C LYS A 497 28.89 -17.55 -31.51
N ALA A 498 27.97 -17.78 -30.56
CA ALA A 498 28.30 -18.49 -29.32
C ALA A 498 28.62 -19.96 -29.60
N LEU A 499 27.82 -20.62 -30.44
CA LEU A 499 28.02 -22.02 -30.84
C LEU A 499 29.32 -22.25 -31.62
N ASP A 500 29.66 -21.37 -32.57
CA ASP A 500 30.90 -21.45 -33.35
C ASP A 500 32.14 -21.28 -32.46
N ALA A 501 32.05 -20.43 -31.44
CA ALA A 501 33.13 -20.24 -30.48
C ALA A 501 33.36 -21.47 -29.59
N VAL A 502 32.30 -22.19 -29.18
CA VAL A 502 32.43 -23.48 -28.46
C VAL A 502 32.99 -24.58 -29.38
N ARG A 503 32.66 -24.58 -30.67
CA ARG A 503 33.23 -25.52 -31.64
C ARG A 503 34.72 -25.30 -31.92
N ALA A 504 35.21 -24.07 -31.77
CA ALA A 504 36.58 -23.68 -32.08
C ALA A 504 37.56 -23.77 -30.89
N GLY A 505 37.04 -23.83 -29.66
CA GLY A 505 37.80 -24.08 -28.43
C GLY A 505 37.86 -25.55 -28.09
#